data_AF-A0A518C879-F1
#
_entry.id   AF-A0A518C879-F1
#
_cell.length_a   1.000
_cell.length_b   1.000
_cell.length_c   1.000
_cell.angle_alpha   90.00
_cell.angle_beta   90.00
_cell.angle_gamma   90.00
#
_symmetry.space_group_name_H-M   'P 1'
#
loop_
_entity.id
_entity.type
_entity.pdbx_description
1 polymer ?
#
loop_
_entity_poly.entity_id
_entity_poly.type
_entity_poly.pdbx_seq_one_letter_code
_entity_poly.pdbx_strand_id
1 'polypeptide(L)' 'MTKSQQEVIADLLARRDAVLAQLAGLSSTSVGALPNTTGTGDHVDHTGLRQSLYRELAEIDQLLERIAGPHEAISRGRLT' A
#
# COMPACT_ATOMS: atom_id res chain seq x y z
N MET A 1 -20.95 6.53 -14.97
CA MET A 1 -19.80 7.35 -15.42
C MET A 1 -18.55 6.53 -15.24
N THR A 2 -17.79 6.31 -16.32
CA THR A 2 -16.46 5.69 -16.27
C THR A 2 -15.46 6.75 -15.86
N LYS A 3 -14.65 6.49 -14.83
CA LYS A 3 -13.58 7.40 -14.41
C LYS A 3 -12.50 7.46 -15.50
N SER A 4 -12.00 8.66 -15.77
CA SER A 4 -10.85 8.91 -16.61
C SER A 4 -9.59 8.33 -15.97
N GLN A 5 -8.56 8.01 -16.76
CA GLN A 5 -7.30 7.47 -16.23
C GLN A 5 -6.66 8.38 -15.18
N GLN A 6 -6.70 9.70 -15.37
CA GLN A 6 -6.22 10.67 -14.38
C GLN A 6 -7.00 10.62 -13.06
N GLU A 7 -8.31 10.42 -13.12
CA GLU A 7 -9.16 10.31 -11.92
C GLU A 7 -8.83 9.03 -11.14
N VAL A 8 -8.59 7.91 -11.86
CA VAL A 8 -8.16 6.64 -11.24
C VAL A 8 -6.79 6.79 -10.57
N ILE A 9 -5.83 7.46 -11.21
CA ILE A 9 -4.51 7.71 -10.62
C ILE A 9 -4.63 8.58 -9.37
N ALA A 10 -5.42 9.66 -9.43
CA ALA A 10 -5.63 10.54 -8.29
C ALA A 10 -6.25 9.79 -7.09
N ASP A 11 -7.24 8.94 -7.33
CA ASP A 11 -7.86 8.11 -6.29
C ASP A 11 -6.87 7.11 -5.68
N LEU A 12 -6.05 6.46 -6.51
CA LEU A 12 -5.02 5.51 -6.05
C LEU A 12 -3.97 6.20 -5.19
N LEU A 13 -3.51 7.39 -5.59
CA LEU A 13 -2.56 8.19 -4.81
C LEU A 13 -3.16 8.64 -3.48
N ALA A 14 -4.40 9.14 -3.49
CA ALA A 14 -5.10 9.52 -2.26
C ALA A 14 -5.27 8.33 -1.30
N ARG A 15 -5.55 7.14 -1.84
CA ARG A 15 -5.63 5.92 -1.04
C ARG A 15 -4.26 5.51 -0.50
N ARG A 16 -3.20 5.63 -1.29
CA ARG A 16 -1.81 5.37 -0.87
C ARG A 16 -1.44 6.22 0.34
N ASP A 17 -1.71 7.53 0.28
CA ASP A 17 -1.43 8.46 1.37
C ASP A 17 -2.25 8.12 2.63
N ALA A 18 -3.53 7.73 2.47
CA ALA A 18 -4.35 7.29 3.59
C ALA A 18 -3.82 6.01 4.27
N VAL A 19 -3.32 5.05 3.49
CA VAL A 19 -2.70 3.81 4.03
C VAL A 19 -1.39 4.12 4.74
N LEU A 20 -0.55 4.99 4.17
CA LEU A 20 0.70 5.44 4.80
C LEU A 20 0.43 6.20 6.11
N ALA A 21 -0.59 7.05 6.16
CA ALA A 21 -1.00 7.74 7.38
C ALA A 21 -1.49 6.77 8.45
N GLN A 22 -2.26 5.74 8.07
CA GLN A 22 -2.67 4.67 8.99
C GLN A 22 -1.47 3.89 9.53
N LEU A 23 -0.53 3.51 8.65
CA LEU A 23 0.71 2.84 9.04
C LEU A 23 1.57 3.70 9.97
N ALA A 24 1.69 5.00 9.71
CA ALA A 24 2.41 5.93 10.57
C ALA A 24 1.72 6.14 11.94
N GLY A 25 0.38 6.05 11.96
CA GLY A 25 -0.45 6.10 13.18
C GLY A 25 -0.47 4.80 13.98
N LEU A 26 0.08 3.69 13.47
CA LEU A 26 0.29 2.46 14.24
C LEU A 26 1.41 2.67 15.27
N SER A 27 1.06 3.31 16.39
CA SER A 27 1.91 3.35 17.58
C SER A 27 1.96 1.96 18.24
N SER A 28 3.01 1.66 19.02
CA SER A 28 3.16 0.40 19.78
C SER A 28 2.03 0.08 20.76
N THR A 29 1.10 1.01 20.97
CA THR A 29 -0.09 0.87 21.82
C THR A 29 -1.39 0.75 21.03
N SER A 30 -1.35 0.86 19.69
CA SER A 30 -2.52 0.77 18.81
C SER A 30 -2.86 -0.69 18.47
N VAL A 31 -4.15 -0.99 18.34
CA VAL A 31 -4.62 -2.21 17.66
C VAL A 31 -3.98 -2.24 16.27
N GLY A 32 -3.18 -3.25 15.96
CA GLY A 32 -2.32 -3.23 14.75
C GLY A 32 -0.82 -3.37 15.03
N ALA A 33 -0.36 -2.98 16.22
CA ALA A 33 1.06 -2.92 16.57
C ALA A 33 1.43 -3.76 17.81
N LEU A 34 0.43 -4.25 18.53
CA LEU A 34 0.61 -5.18 19.62
C LEU A 34 0.92 -6.59 19.09
N PRO A 35 1.69 -7.41 19.81
CA PRO A 35 1.79 -8.83 19.49
C PRO A 35 0.40 -9.48 19.60
N ASN A 36 0.12 -10.46 18.75
CA ASN A 36 -1.11 -11.23 18.82
C ASN A 36 -1.29 -11.83 20.22
N THR A 37 -2.49 -11.73 20.77
CA THR A 37 -2.81 -12.35 22.06
C THR A 37 -2.99 -13.85 21.86
N THR A 38 -2.26 -14.69 22.59
CA THR A 38 -2.48 -16.15 22.57
C THR A 38 -2.99 -16.61 23.94
N GLY A 39 -4.22 -17.14 24.00
CA GLY A 39 -4.86 -17.63 25.23
C GLY A 39 -6.27 -18.19 24.98
N THR A 40 -6.91 -18.76 26.01
CA THR A 40 -8.26 -19.37 25.95
C THR A 40 -9.43 -18.36 25.85
N GLY A 41 -9.13 -17.07 25.68
CA GLY A 41 -10.10 -15.98 25.50
C GLY A 41 -10.09 -15.41 24.06
N ASP A 42 -10.59 -14.19 23.88
CA ASP A 42 -10.65 -13.52 22.57
C ASP A 42 -9.25 -13.35 21.94
N HIS A 43 -9.03 -14.07 20.84
CA HIS A 43 -7.83 -13.95 20.02
C HIS A 43 -7.95 -12.69 19.15
N VAL A 44 -7.17 -11.66 19.47
CA VAL A 44 -7.12 -10.44 18.66
C VAL A 44 -5.87 -10.50 17.79
N ASP A 45 -6.07 -10.62 16.48
CA ASP A 45 -4.99 -10.54 15.50
C ASP A 45 -4.58 -9.08 15.28
N HIS A 46 -3.77 -8.60 16.21
CA HIS A 46 -3.17 -7.28 16.14
C HIS A 46 -2.18 -7.18 14.98
N THR A 47 -1.55 -8.26 14.52
CA THR A 47 -0.60 -8.22 13.39
C THR A 47 -1.28 -8.20 12.02
N GLY A 48 -2.49 -8.76 11.92
CA GLY A 48 -3.25 -8.88 10.68
C GLY A 48 -3.61 -7.55 10.05
N LEU A 49 -3.92 -6.54 10.86
CA LEU A 49 -4.17 -5.17 10.37
C LEU A 49 -2.93 -4.54 9.75
N ARG A 50 -1.76 -4.71 10.37
CA ARG A 50 -0.51 -4.17 9.81
C ARG A 50 -0.14 -4.88 8.51
N GLN A 51 -0.31 -6.19 8.47
CA GLN A 51 -0.05 -6.98 7.27
C GLN A 51 -1.01 -6.63 6.13
N SER A 52 -2.30 -6.42 6.43
CA SER A 52 -3.28 -6.01 5.41
C SER A 52 -2.98 -4.64 4.83
N LEU A 53 -2.58 -3.67 5.66
CA LEU A 53 -2.19 -2.33 5.20
C LEU A 53 -0.94 -2.35 4.30
N TYR A 54 0.09 -3.13 4.64
CA TYR A 54 1.25 -3.28 3.75
C TYR A 54 0.91 -3.99 2.44
N ARG A 55 0.02 -4.98 2.48
CA ARG A 55 -0.45 -5.66 1.28
C ARG A 55 -1.24 -4.72 0.37
N GLU A 56 -2.14 -3.94 0.95
CA GLU A 56 -2.90 -2.92 0.22
C GLU A 56 -1.96 -1.89 -0.44
N LEU A 57 -0.93 -1.44 0.28
CA LEU A 57 0.07 -0.53 -0.25
C LEU A 57 0.78 -1.12 -1.49
N ALA A 58 1.22 -2.38 -1.39
CA ALA A 58 1.89 -3.07 -2.50
C ALA A 58 0.96 -3.25 -3.72
N GLU A 59 -0.32 -3.55 -3.50
CA GLU A 59 -1.30 -3.67 -4.57
C GLU A 59 -1.57 -2.32 -5.26
N ILE A 60 -1.62 -1.22 -4.51
CA ILE A 60 -1.75 0.13 -5.06
C ILE A 60 -0.53 0.50 -5.92
N ASP A 61 0.68 0.23 -5.44
CA ASP A 61 1.90 0.53 -6.18
C ASP A 61 1.98 -0.28 -7.49
N GLN A 62 1.63 -1.58 -7.45
CA GLN A 62 1.55 -2.40 -8.66
C GLN A 62 0.54 -1.88 -9.68
N LEU A 63 -0.62 -1.40 -9.22
CA LEU A 63 -1.63 -0.81 -10.10
C LEU A 63 -1.12 0.49 -10.73
N LEU A 64 -0.47 1.35 -9.95
CA LEU A 64 0.13 2.59 -10.44
C LEU A 64 1.22 2.33 -11.48
N GLU A 65 2.12 1.37 -11.24
CA GLU A 65 3.16 0.96 -12.19
C GLU A 65 2.54 0.42 -13.49
N ARG A 66 1.50 -0.41 -13.38
CA ARG A 66 0.81 -0.97 -14.54
C ARG A 66 0.11 0.12 -15.37
N ILE A 67 -0.44 1.16 -14.72
CA ILE A 67 -1.06 2.30 -15.37
C ILE A 67 -0.02 3.22 -16.02
N ALA A 68 1.14 3.41 -15.39
CA ALA A 68 2.26 4.18 -15.94
C ALA A 68 2.84 3.54 -17.20
N GLY A 69 2.68 2.22 -17.35
CA GLY A 69 3.16 1.46 -18.51
C GLY A 69 4.64 1.13 -18.43
N PRO A 70 5.19 0.40 -19.41
CA PRO A 70 6.61 0.11 -19.45
C PRO A 70 7.38 1.43 -19.54
N HIS A 71 8.20 1.71 -18.53
CA HIS A 71 9.25 2.70 -18.68
C HIS A 71 10.14 2.22 -19.83
N GLU A 72 10.12 2.90 -20.97
CA GLU A 72 11.17 2.73 -21.96
C GLU A 72 12.48 3.05 -21.26
N ALA A 73 13.19 2.01 -20.84
CA ALA A 73 14.59 2.10 -20.49
C ALA A 73 15.29 2.48 -21.79
N ILE A 74 15.39 3.78 -22.06
CA ILE A 74 16.23 4.33 -23.11
C ILE A 74 17.65 3.90 -22.73
N SER A 75 18.03 2.72 -23.21
CA SER A 75 19.40 2.25 -23.20
C SER A 75 20.13 3.19 -24.13
N ARG A 76 20.62 4.29 -23.57
CA ARG A 76 21.37 5.32 -24.28
C ARG A 76 22.61 4.63 -24.82
N GLY A 77 22.50 4.17 -26.06
CA GLY A 77 23.52 3.43 -26.76
C GLY A 77 24.85 4.15 -26.64
N ARG A 78 25.88 3.38 -26.30
CA ARG A 78 27.27 3.79 -26.23
C ARG A 78 27.62 4.56 -27.50
N LEU A 79 27.88 5.86 -27.38
CA LEU A 79 28.56 6.63 -28.42
C LEU A 79 29.98 6.06 -28.54
N THR A 80 30.22 5.29 -29.59
CA THR A 80 31.57 4.94 -30.07
C THR A 80 31.94 5.83 -31.22
#